data_AF-X1FJL7-F1
#
_entry.id   AF-X1FJL7-F1
#
_cell.length_a   1.000
_cell.length_b   1.000
_cell.length_c   1.000
_cell.angle_alpha   90.00
_cell.angle_beta   90.00
_cell.angle_gamma   90.00
#
_symmetry.space_group_name_H-M   'P 1'
#
loop_
_entity.id
_entity.type
_entity.pdbx_description
1 polymer ?
#
loop_
_entity_poly.entity_id
_entity_poly.type
_entity_poly.pdbx_seq_one_letter_code
_entity_poly.pdbx_strand_id
1 'polypeptide(L)'
;IDFTYYLDFSALEILSRTILDDYTSNAAVVTSNLLNQYGFSVSQDNSHDRHLGMQTYAHLRNSLFHNGEFEKSFNENENIITLKLNDYANYLRLLVPDLLLRILGYDNDNINWNRWLDRMPFK
;
A
#
# COMPACT_ATOMS: atom_id res chain seq x y z
N ILE A 1 -7.79 -14.21 1.12
CA ILE A 1 -6.83 -13.17 0.67
C ILE A 1 -7.56 -11.83 0.60
N ASP A 2 -8.74 -11.83 0.02
CA ASP A 2 -9.51 -10.67 -0.38
C ASP A 2 -10.02 -9.83 0.78
N PHE A 3 -10.67 -10.46 1.76
CA PHE A 3 -11.13 -9.77 2.97
C PHE A 3 -9.97 -9.17 3.76
N THR A 4 -8.85 -9.91 3.87
CA THR A 4 -7.63 -9.41 4.53
C THR A 4 -7.06 -8.21 3.80
N TYR A 5 -6.94 -8.28 2.47
CA TYR A 5 -6.46 -7.18 1.65
C TYR A 5 -7.32 -5.91 1.82
N TYR A 6 -8.65 -6.09 1.81
CA TYR A 6 -9.59 -5.00 2.05
C TYR A 6 -9.36 -4.37 3.42
N LEU A 7 -9.25 -5.18 4.47
CA LEU A 7 -9.00 -4.69 5.83
C LEU A 7 -7.63 -3.99 5.96
N ASP A 8 -6.58 -4.56 5.39
CA ASP A 8 -5.23 -4.00 5.43
C ASP A 8 -5.21 -2.61 4.76
N PHE A 9 -5.81 -2.50 3.57
CA PHE A 9 -5.88 -1.21 2.86
C PHE A 9 -6.76 -0.20 3.59
N SER A 10 -7.93 -0.61 4.07
CA SER A 10 -8.83 0.28 4.82
C SER A 10 -8.22 0.76 6.14
N ALA A 11 -7.49 -0.11 6.85
CA ALA A 11 -6.77 0.27 8.06
C ALA A 11 -5.68 1.31 7.75
N LEU A 12 -4.88 1.07 6.70
CA LEU A 12 -3.87 2.03 6.24
C LEU A 12 -4.49 3.38 5.87
N GLU A 13 -5.59 3.38 5.11
CA GLU A 13 -6.29 4.61 4.72
C GLU A 13 -6.80 5.37 5.94
N ILE A 14 -7.57 4.71 6.82
CA ILE A 14 -8.15 5.33 8.02
C ILE A 14 -7.04 5.95 8.88
N LEU A 15 -5.98 5.19 9.15
CA LEU A 15 -4.84 5.64 9.94
C LEU A 15 -4.16 6.87 9.31
N SER A 16 -3.95 6.84 7.99
CA SER A 16 -3.35 7.96 7.23
C SER A 16 -4.19 9.23 7.33
N ARG A 17 -5.50 9.11 7.13
CA ARG A 17 -6.43 10.24 7.25
C ARG A 17 -6.46 10.81 8.66
N THR A 18 -6.47 9.94 9.67
CA THR A 18 -6.51 10.37 11.08
C THR A 18 -5.23 11.07 11.51
N ILE A 19 -4.05 10.57 11.12
CA ILE A 19 -2.77 11.19 11.51
C ILE A 19 -2.52 12.50 10.76
N LEU A 20 -2.85 12.55 9.47
CA LEU A 20 -2.60 13.72 8.63
C LEU A 20 -3.74 14.77 8.66
N ASP A 21 -4.84 14.47 9.34
CA ASP A 21 -6.08 15.27 9.34
C ASP A 21 -6.59 15.58 7.91
N ASP A 22 -6.44 14.60 6.98
CA ASP A 22 -6.80 14.75 5.57
C ASP A 22 -7.87 13.74 5.14
N TYR A 23 -9.13 14.20 5.17
CA TYR A 23 -10.30 13.41 4.81
C TYR A 23 -10.81 13.65 3.38
N THR A 24 -10.10 14.45 2.58
CA THR A 24 -10.59 14.90 1.27
C THR A 24 -9.73 14.41 0.11
N SER A 25 -8.43 14.21 0.34
CA SER A 25 -7.53 13.71 -0.70
C SER A 25 -7.84 12.27 -1.11
N ASN A 26 -7.41 11.92 -2.32
CA ASN A 26 -7.43 10.56 -2.81
C ASN A 26 -6.67 9.63 -1.85
N ALA A 27 -7.20 8.41 -1.65
CA ALA A 27 -6.60 7.41 -0.75
C ALA A 27 -5.11 7.16 -1.03
N ALA A 28 -4.69 7.09 -2.30
CA ALA A 28 -3.29 6.88 -2.66
C ALA A 28 -2.38 8.06 -2.27
N VAL A 29 -2.89 9.29 -2.34
CA VAL A 29 -2.15 10.50 -1.95
C VAL A 29 -1.94 10.52 -0.44
N VAL A 30 -3.02 10.41 0.33
CA VAL A 30 -2.93 10.50 1.80
C VAL A 30 -2.09 9.36 2.39
N THR A 31 -2.20 8.15 1.84
CA THR A 31 -1.41 7.00 2.30
C THR A 31 0.07 7.11 1.94
N SER A 32 0.41 7.53 0.72
CA SER A 32 1.81 7.73 0.35
C SER A 32 2.48 8.84 1.14
N ASN A 33 1.76 9.92 1.46
CA ASN A 33 2.26 10.99 2.33
C ASN A 33 2.58 10.48 3.74
N LEU A 34 1.67 9.71 4.37
CA LEU A 34 1.92 9.14 5.69
C LEU A 34 3.12 8.18 5.67
N LEU A 35 3.14 7.26 4.70
CA LEU A 35 4.21 6.28 4.57
C LEU A 35 5.58 6.94 4.43
N ASN A 36 5.68 7.99 3.60
CA ASN A 36 6.92 8.75 3.45
C ASN A 36 7.31 9.51 4.72
N GLN A 37 6.35 10.03 5.50
CA GLN A 37 6.63 10.64 6.80
C GLN A 37 7.30 9.64 7.77
N TYR A 38 6.99 8.35 7.66
CA TYR A 38 7.61 7.27 8.44
C TYR A 38 8.77 6.56 7.73
N GLY A 39 9.27 7.13 6.62
CA GLY A 39 10.47 6.66 5.92
C GLY A 39 10.27 5.47 4.97
N PHE A 40 9.03 5.10 4.67
CA PHE A 40 8.73 4.11 3.63
C PHE A 40 8.74 4.82 2.28
N SER A 41 9.81 4.62 1.49
CA SER A 41 10.02 5.29 0.20
C SER A 41 9.04 4.83 -0.88
N VAL A 42 7.82 5.38 -0.85
CA VAL A 42 6.72 5.06 -1.77
C VAL A 42 6.28 6.30 -2.53
N SER A 43 5.49 6.11 -3.59
CA SER A 43 4.87 7.22 -4.32
C SER A 43 3.37 7.04 -4.43
N GLN A 44 2.66 8.11 -4.81
CA GLN A 44 1.25 7.97 -5.18
C GLN A 44 1.11 6.99 -6.35
N ASP A 45 1.83 7.23 -7.46
CA ASP A 45 1.84 6.36 -8.64
C ASP A 45 3.29 6.02 -9.04
N ASN A 46 3.50 4.81 -9.55
CA ASN A 46 4.80 4.33 -10.04
C ASN A 46 4.62 3.32 -11.17
N SER A 47 4.71 3.79 -12.41
CA SER A 47 4.58 2.96 -13.60
C SER A 47 5.79 2.06 -13.89
N HIS A 48 6.91 2.25 -13.19
CA HIS A 48 8.09 1.38 -13.35
C HIS A 48 8.08 0.27 -12.30
N ASP A 49 7.79 0.62 -11.05
CA ASP A 49 7.74 -0.29 -9.90
C ASP A 49 6.39 -0.16 -9.16
N ARG A 50 5.36 -0.80 -9.71
CA ARG A 50 3.96 -0.64 -9.25
C ARG A 50 3.72 -1.02 -7.79
N HIS A 51 4.54 -1.90 -7.23
CA HIS A 51 4.46 -2.28 -5.82
C HIS A 51 4.85 -1.12 -4.87
N LEU A 52 5.54 -0.08 -5.38
CA LEU A 52 5.86 1.16 -4.67
C LEU A 52 4.80 2.26 -4.86
N GLY A 53 3.84 2.08 -5.78
CA GLY A 53 2.77 3.05 -6.05
C GLY A 53 1.51 2.74 -5.26
N MET A 54 1.06 3.64 -4.39
CA MET A 54 -0.15 3.45 -3.57
C MET A 54 -1.44 3.39 -4.42
N GLN A 55 -1.42 3.99 -5.61
CA GLN A 55 -2.49 3.95 -6.59
C GLN A 55 -2.79 2.53 -7.06
N THR A 56 -1.76 1.68 -7.20
CA THR A 56 -1.89 0.24 -7.52
C THR A 56 -2.81 -0.43 -6.51
N TYR A 57 -2.56 -0.21 -5.22
CA TYR A 57 -3.30 -0.85 -4.14
C TYR A 57 -4.75 -0.32 -4.06
N ALA A 58 -4.93 0.99 -4.25
CA ALA A 58 -6.24 1.63 -4.30
C ALA A 58 -7.10 1.09 -5.46
N HIS A 59 -6.51 0.91 -6.64
CA HIS A 59 -7.19 0.34 -7.80
C HIS A 59 -7.69 -1.09 -7.54
N LEU A 60 -6.83 -1.93 -6.96
CA LEU A 60 -7.19 -3.30 -6.61
C LEU A 60 -8.26 -3.35 -5.51
N ARG A 61 -8.20 -2.47 -4.51
CA ARG A 61 -9.24 -2.35 -3.48
C ARG A 61 -10.59 -1.99 -4.10
N ASN A 62 -10.61 -1.04 -5.03
CA ASN A 62 -11.84 -0.66 -5.72
C ASN A 62 -12.38 -1.78 -6.61
N SER A 63 -11.53 -2.46 -7.38
CA SER A 63 -11.96 -3.61 -8.20
C SER A 63 -12.58 -4.70 -7.34
N LEU A 64 -11.91 -5.03 -6.24
CA LEU A 64 -12.38 -6.05 -5.32
C LEU A 64 -13.73 -5.68 -4.69
N PHE A 65 -13.86 -4.46 -4.18
CA PHE A 65 -15.03 -4.07 -3.39
C PHE A 65 -16.26 -3.74 -4.25
N HIS A 66 -16.05 -3.09 -5.41
CA HIS A 66 -17.16 -2.64 -6.25
C HIS A 66 -17.54 -3.66 -7.33
N ASN A 67 -16.57 -4.44 -7.83
CA ASN A 67 -16.82 -5.37 -8.93
C ASN A 67 -16.73 -6.84 -8.48
N GLY A 68 -16.22 -7.14 -7.29
CA GLY A 68 -15.93 -8.51 -6.87
C GLY A 68 -14.79 -9.15 -7.65
N GLU A 69 -13.91 -8.35 -8.25
CA GLU A 69 -12.84 -8.80 -9.14
C GLU A 69 -11.47 -8.78 -8.45
N PHE A 70 -10.67 -9.82 -8.67
CA PHE A 70 -9.29 -9.91 -8.16
C PHE A 70 -8.25 -9.24 -9.04
N GLU A 71 -8.69 -8.56 -10.09
CA GLU A 71 -7.81 -7.90 -11.03
C GLU A 71 -8.40 -6.57 -11.50
N LYS A 72 -7.53 -5.71 -12.02
CA LYS A 72 -7.91 -4.44 -12.62
C LYS A 72 -7.11 -4.23 -13.89
N SER A 73 -7.81 -4.10 -15.02
CA SER A 73 -7.21 -3.73 -16.30
C SER A 73 -7.48 -2.27 -16.65
N PHE A 74 -6.49 -1.61 -17.23
CA PHE A 74 -6.59 -0.24 -17.76
C PHE A 74 -5.57 0.02 -18.88
N ASN A 75 -5.81 1.04 -19.69
CA ASN A 75 -4.90 1.46 -20.74
C ASN A 75 -3.86 2.43 -20.18
N GLU A 76 -2.59 2.17 -20.46
CA GLU A 76 -1.46 3.05 -20.15
C GLU A 76 -0.51 3.05 -21.35
N ASN A 77 -0.24 4.23 -21.93
CA ASN A 77 0.64 4.40 -23.09
C ASN A 77 0.35 3.38 -24.22
N GLU A 78 -0.92 3.29 -24.62
CA GLU A 78 -1.42 2.37 -25.68
C GLU A 78 -1.32 0.87 -25.35
N ASN A 79 -0.87 0.50 -24.14
CA ASN A 79 -0.81 -0.88 -23.67
C ASN A 79 -1.90 -1.15 -22.64
N ILE A 80 -2.46 -2.36 -22.68
CA ILE A 80 -3.36 -2.84 -21.62
C ILE A 80 -2.48 -3.38 -20.49
N ILE A 81 -2.58 -2.75 -19.32
CA ILE A 81 -1.95 -3.21 -18.09
C ILE A 81 -3.01 -3.90 -17.24
N THR A 82 -2.68 -5.09 -16.72
CA THR A 82 -3.54 -5.82 -15.78
C THR A 82 -2.81 -5.99 -14.47
N LEU A 83 -3.40 -5.44 -13.40
CA LEU A 83 -2.95 -5.65 -12.03
C LEU A 83 -3.72 -6.82 -11.44
N LYS A 84 -3.04 -7.75 -10.75
CA LYS A 84 -3.70 -8.85 -10.04
C LYS A 84 -3.45 -8.75 -8.54
N LEU A 85 -4.49 -8.93 -7.74
CA LEU A 85 -4.45 -8.76 -6.30
C LEU A 85 -3.38 -9.63 -5.63
N ASN A 86 -3.22 -10.88 -6.07
CA ASN A 86 -2.22 -11.81 -5.52
C ASN A 86 -0.77 -11.35 -5.71
N ASP A 87 -0.49 -10.52 -6.71
CA ASP A 87 0.85 -10.01 -6.95
C ASP A 87 1.23 -8.93 -5.92
N TYR A 88 0.24 -8.24 -5.35
CA TYR A 88 0.44 -7.08 -4.49
C TYR A 88 0.04 -7.31 -3.02
N ALA A 89 -0.87 -8.23 -2.74
CA ALA A 89 -1.45 -8.39 -1.41
C ALA A 89 -0.42 -8.68 -0.30
N ASN A 90 0.64 -9.43 -0.62
CA ASN A 90 1.68 -9.74 0.35
C ASN A 90 2.52 -8.52 0.76
N TYR A 91 2.77 -7.58 -0.15
CA TYR A 91 3.49 -6.34 0.17
C TYR A 91 2.69 -5.53 1.19
N LEU A 92 1.40 -5.31 0.91
CA LEU A 92 0.52 -4.56 1.80
C LEU A 92 0.39 -5.21 3.19
N ARG A 93 0.22 -6.54 3.22
CA ARG A 93 0.12 -7.32 4.46
C ARG A 93 1.33 -7.19 5.38
N LEU A 94 2.52 -6.97 4.81
CA LEU A 94 3.75 -6.77 5.58
C LEU A 94 3.95 -5.30 5.94
N LEU A 95 3.60 -4.39 5.03
CA LEU A 95 3.75 -2.94 5.21
C LEU A 95 2.93 -2.40 6.38
N VAL A 96 1.69 -2.85 6.54
CA VAL A 96 0.79 -2.33 7.60
C VAL A 96 1.36 -2.56 9.02
N PRO A 97 1.77 -3.79 9.40
CA PRO A 97 2.46 -4.00 10.67
C PRO A 97 3.73 -3.16 10.85
N ASP A 98 4.53 -2.97 9.79
CA ASP A 98 5.77 -2.18 9.86
C ASP A 98 5.49 -0.71 10.14
N LEU A 99 4.49 -0.14 9.47
CA LEU A 99 4.02 1.21 9.73
C LEU A 99 3.53 1.36 11.18
N LEU A 100 2.75 0.40 11.69
CA LEU A 100 2.27 0.44 13.08
C LEU A 100 3.42 0.43 14.08
N LEU A 101 4.44 -0.41 13.88
CA LEU A 101 5.62 -0.43 14.73
C LEU A 101 6.36 0.91 14.72
N ARG A 102 6.52 1.53 13.54
CA ARG A 102 7.10 2.88 13.41
C ARG A 102 6.28 3.94 14.16
N ILE A 103 4.95 3.92 14.03
CA ILE A 103 4.05 4.85 14.70
C ILE A 103 4.13 4.71 16.22
N LEU A 104 4.25 3.48 16.73
CA LEU A 104 4.41 3.19 18.16
C LEU A 104 5.80 3.58 18.71
N GLY A 105 6.68 4.12 17.87
CA GLY A 105 8.04 4.52 18.27
C GLY A 105 8.99 3.35 18.48
N TYR A 106 8.69 2.17 17.91
CA TYR A 106 9.63 1.06 17.94
C TYR A 106 10.80 1.36 17.00
N ASP A 107 11.98 1.54 17.58
CA ASP A 107 13.21 1.78 16.84
C ASP A 107 14.24 0.72 17.22
N ASN A 108 14.49 -0.22 16.30
CA ASN A 108 15.43 -1.31 16.48
C ASN A 108 16.24 -1.45 15.20
N ASP A 109 17.54 -1.24 15.31
CA ASP A 109 18.45 -1.26 14.16
C ASP A 109 18.50 -2.62 13.45
N ASN A 110 18.15 -3.70 14.15
CA ASN A 110 18.11 -5.05 13.59
C ASN A 110 16.86 -5.30 12.74
N ILE A 111 15.80 -4.49 12.87
CA ILE A 111 14.62 -4.62 12.00
C ILE A 111 14.95 -4.09 10.60
N ASN A 112 14.63 -4.91 9.60
CA ASN A 112 14.60 -4.45 8.23
C ASN A 112 13.24 -3.81 7.92
N TRP A 113 13.20 -2.48 7.87
CA TRP A 113 11.99 -1.74 7.53
C TRP A 113 11.58 -1.85 6.06
N ASN A 114 12.44 -2.42 5.22
CA ASN A 114 12.14 -2.77 3.83
C ASN A 114 11.73 -4.24 3.67
N ARG A 115 11.49 -4.98 4.76
CA ARG A 115 11.08 -6.39 4.71
C ARG A 115 9.78 -6.63 3.96
N TRP A 116 8.92 -5.61 3.87
CA TRP A 116 7.72 -5.67 3.06
C TRP A 116 8.04 -5.80 1.56
N LEU A 117 9.24 -5.40 1.12
CA LEU A 117 9.77 -5.54 -0.24
C LEU A 117 10.57 -6.84 -0.43
N ASP A 118 11.62 -7.03 0.37
CA ASP A 118 12.61 -8.11 0.18
C ASP A 118 12.28 -9.41 0.94
N ARG A 119 11.28 -9.37 1.83
CA ARG A 119 10.82 -10.47 2.69
C ARG A 119 11.85 -10.95 3.73
N MET A 120 12.90 -10.18 4.00
CA MET A 120 13.90 -10.44 5.04
C MET A 120 13.55 -9.65 6.30
N PRO A 121 13.13 -10.29 7.42
CA PRO A 121 12.65 -9.55 8.59
C PRO A 121 13.73 -8.78 9.36
N PHE A 122 14.98 -9.21 9.25
CA PHE A 122 16.11 -8.65 10.00
C PHE A 122 17.26 -8.31 9.05
N LYS A 123 18.10 -7.35 9.46
CA LYS A 123 19.34 -6.99 8.77
C LYS A 123 20.50 -7.91 9.14
#